data_AF-A0A327HLU0-F1
#
_entry.id   AF-A0A327HLU0-F1
#
_cell.length_a   1.000
_cell.length_b   1.000
_cell.length_c   1.000
_cell.angle_alpha   90.00
_cell.angle_beta   90.00
_cell.angle_gamma   90.00
#
_symmetry.space_group_name_H-M   'P 1'
#
loop_
_entity.id
_entity.type
_entity.pdbx_description
1 polymer ?
#
loop_
_entity_poly.entity_id
_entity_poly.type
_entity_poly.pdbx_seq_one_letter_code
_entity_poly.pdbx_strand_id
1 'polypeptide(L)'
;MRVKKIKTNCGDFLKLDLHFLSVWQAKEKIRQHLKIAKEFRLSGLYLIHGFNNGNKIKTYIRGGSLENSLRDRGIKSNILPVKGNPGTSGILFLPSNEYCLSEI
;
A
#
# COMPACT_ATOMS: atom_id res chain seq x y z
N MET A 1 -10.96 -4.26 -16.25
CA MET A 1 -9.63 -4.46 -15.62
C MET A 1 -9.78 -5.48 -14.50
N ARG A 2 -9.08 -6.62 -14.51
CA ARG A 2 -9.17 -7.62 -13.42
C ARG A 2 -8.32 -7.13 -12.24
N VAL A 3 -9.01 -6.77 -11.17
CA VAL A 3 -8.38 -6.23 -9.95
C VAL A 3 -7.96 -7.40 -9.06
N LYS A 4 -6.66 -7.57 -8.81
CA LYS A 4 -6.16 -8.63 -7.91
C LYS A 4 -6.32 -8.18 -6.46
N LYS A 5 -7.04 -8.98 -5.67
CA LYS A 5 -7.21 -8.78 -4.23
C LYS A 5 -6.41 -9.82 -3.45
N ILE A 6 -6.07 -9.50 -2.21
CA ILE A 6 -5.55 -10.44 -1.21
C ILE A 6 -6.40 -10.32 0.04
N LYS A 7 -6.83 -11.45 0.59
CA LYS A 7 -7.52 -11.49 1.88
C LYS A 7 -6.49 -11.45 2.99
N THR A 8 -6.70 -10.56 3.95
CA THR A 8 -5.96 -10.51 5.20
C THR A 8 -6.95 -10.56 6.36
N ASN A 9 -6.47 -10.71 7.58
CA ASN A 9 -7.31 -10.61 8.77
C ASN A 9 -7.90 -9.20 8.98
N CYS A 10 -7.46 -8.23 8.18
CA CYS A 10 -7.96 -6.84 8.15
C CYS A 10 -8.96 -6.59 7.03
N GLY A 11 -9.29 -7.61 6.26
CA GLY A 11 -10.22 -7.58 5.14
C GLY A 11 -9.52 -7.66 3.79
N ASP A 12 -10.21 -7.22 2.75
CA ASP A 12 -9.71 -7.32 1.39
C ASP A 12 -8.76 -6.17 1.06
N PHE A 13 -7.54 -6.51 0.66
CA PHE A 13 -6.53 -5.57 0.20
C PHE A 13 -6.40 -5.61 -1.31
N LEU A 14 -6.18 -4.45 -1.91
CA LEU A 14 -5.88 -4.32 -3.32
C LEU A 14 -4.40 -4.60 -3.57
N LYS A 15 -4.08 -5.65 -4.33
CA LYS A 15 -2.69 -6.06 -4.59
C LYS A 15 -2.11 -5.29 -5.78
N LEU A 16 -1.00 -4.59 -5.56
CA LEU A 16 -0.28 -3.81 -6.57
C LEU A 16 1.15 -4.33 -6.71
N ASP A 17 1.54 -4.63 -7.95
CA ASP A 17 2.94 -4.90 -8.29
C ASP A 17 3.61 -3.63 -8.83
N LEU A 18 4.73 -3.26 -8.20
CA LEU A 18 5.53 -2.07 -8.45
C LEU A 18 7.00 -2.42 -8.79
N HIS A 19 7.41 -3.69 -8.81
CA HIS A 19 8.82 -4.14 -8.93
C HIS A 19 9.62 -3.54 -10.09
N PHE A 20 8.96 -3.30 -11.22
CA PHE A 20 9.61 -2.87 -12.46
C PHE A 20 9.23 -1.43 -12.86
N LEU A 21 8.71 -0.66 -11.91
CA LEU A 21 8.29 0.72 -12.15
C LEU A 21 9.36 1.70 -11.71
N SER A 22 9.43 2.84 -12.40
CA SER A 22 10.10 4.02 -11.84
C SER A 22 9.32 4.55 -10.63
N VAL A 23 9.97 5.38 -9.80
CA VAL A 23 9.30 6.01 -8.65
C VAL A 23 8.09 6.84 -9.09
N TRP A 24 8.19 7.55 -10.22
CA TRP A 24 7.08 8.33 -10.75
C TRP A 24 5.92 7.44 -11.21
N GLN A 25 6.20 6.35 -11.92
CA GLN A 25 5.17 5.37 -12.32
C GLN A 25 4.52 4.71 -11.10
N ALA A 26 5.30 4.39 -10.07
CA ALA A 26 4.78 3.82 -8.82
C ALA A 26 3.82 4.79 -8.10
N LYS A 27 4.18 6.08 -8.01
CA LYS A 27 3.31 7.14 -7.46
C LYS A 27 1.97 7.21 -8.19
N GLU A 28 1.99 7.28 -9.51
CA GLU A 28 0.77 7.36 -10.31
C GLU A 28 -0.08 6.10 -10.17
N LYS A 29 0.54 4.91 -10.17
CA LYS A 29 -0.17 3.65 -10.00
C LYS A 29 -0.82 3.56 -8.62
N ILE A 30 -0.13 3.92 -7.55
CA ILE A 30 -0.69 3.99 -6.19
C ILE A 30 -1.89 4.96 -6.19
N ARG A 31 -1.74 6.16 -6.75
CA ARG A 31 -2.82 7.17 -6.82
C ARG A 31 -4.07 6.65 -7.50
N GLN A 32 -3.93 5.97 -8.63
CA GLN A 32 -5.07 5.36 -9.35
C GLN A 32 -5.73 4.27 -8.51
N HIS A 33 -4.94 3.41 -7.87
CA HIS A 33 -5.46 2.30 -7.09
C HIS A 33 -6.05 2.71 -5.74
N LEU A 34 -5.65 3.84 -5.16
CA LEU A 34 -6.33 4.44 -4.01
C LEU A 34 -7.80 4.76 -4.34
N LYS A 35 -8.07 5.29 -5.54
CA LYS A 35 -9.44 5.56 -5.99
C LYS A 35 -10.26 4.28 -6.11
N ILE A 36 -9.67 3.25 -6.73
CA ILE A 36 -10.30 1.93 -6.87
C ILE A 36 -10.57 1.34 -5.49
N ALA A 37 -9.60 1.32 -4.58
CA ALA A 37 -9.78 0.76 -3.25
C ALA A 37 -10.91 1.47 -2.47
N LYS A 38 -11.05 2.78 -2.62
CA LYS A 38 -12.15 3.55 -2.04
C LYS A 38 -13.50 3.19 -2.67
N GLU A 39 -13.59 3.10 -3.99
CA GLU A 39 -14.79 2.74 -4.73
C GLU A 39 -15.30 1.34 -4.32
N PHE A 40 -14.39 0.39 -4.18
CA PHE A 40 -14.70 -0.99 -3.78
C PHE A 40 -14.72 -1.21 -2.27
N ARG A 41 -14.61 -0.14 -1.45
CA ARG A 41 -14.60 -0.19 0.03
C ARG A 41 -13.62 -1.24 0.59
N LEU A 42 -12.42 -1.30 0.01
CA LEU A 42 -11.36 -2.22 0.43
C LEU A 42 -10.66 -1.68 1.68
N SER A 43 -10.07 -2.59 2.45
CA SER A 43 -9.37 -2.27 3.70
C SER A 43 -8.04 -1.55 3.46
N GLY A 44 -7.46 -1.67 2.27
CA GLY A 44 -6.14 -1.12 2.02
C GLY A 44 -5.50 -1.50 0.69
N LEU A 45 -4.22 -1.14 0.56
CA LEU A 45 -3.35 -1.53 -0.56
C LEU A 45 -2.24 -2.45 -0.09
N TYR A 46 -1.94 -3.49 -0.86
CA TYR A 46 -0.82 -4.39 -0.67
C TYR A 46 0.22 -4.13 -1.77
N LEU A 47 1.29 -3.42 -1.42
CA LEU A 47 2.26 -2.86 -2.36
C LEU A 47 3.52 -3.72 -2.44
N ILE A 48 3.71 -4.41 -3.56
CA ILE A 48 4.91 -5.20 -3.81
C ILE A 48 5.91 -4.35 -4.59
N HIS A 49 6.91 -3.82 -3.90
CA HIS A 49 7.92 -2.94 -4.50
C HIS A 49 9.27 -3.63 -4.71
N GLY A 50 9.47 -4.81 -4.12
CA GLY A 50 10.71 -5.55 -4.15
C GLY A 50 11.91 -4.78 -3.61
N PHE A 51 13.08 -5.18 -4.13
CA PHE A 51 14.39 -4.62 -3.80
C PHE A 51 15.16 -4.11 -5.03
N ASN A 52 14.62 -4.31 -6.24
CA ASN A 52 15.39 -4.20 -7.48
C ASN A 52 15.89 -2.76 -7.72
N ASN A 53 17.21 -2.63 -7.90
CA ASN A 53 17.94 -1.41 -8.21
C ASN A 53 17.80 -0.27 -7.17
N GLY A 54 17.48 -0.61 -5.93
CA GLY A 54 17.60 0.28 -4.77
C GLY A 54 16.33 0.47 -3.97
N ASN A 55 16.42 1.31 -2.93
CA ASN A 55 15.36 1.51 -1.96
C ASN A 55 14.39 2.65 -2.31
N LYS A 56 14.46 3.24 -3.51
CA LYS A 56 13.74 4.52 -3.78
C LYS A 56 12.22 4.42 -3.63
N ILE A 57 11.59 3.36 -4.14
CA ILE A 57 10.14 3.14 -3.97
C ILE A 57 9.83 2.82 -2.50
N LYS A 58 10.64 1.97 -1.87
CA LYS A 58 10.53 1.67 -0.43
C LYS A 58 10.62 2.95 0.41
N THR A 59 11.55 3.84 0.13
CA THR A 59 11.74 5.13 0.81
C THR A 59 10.56 6.06 0.56
N TYR A 60 10.01 6.10 -0.65
CA TYR A 60 8.78 6.85 -0.89
C TYR A 60 7.60 6.33 -0.05
N ILE A 61 7.43 5.01 0.02
CA ILE A 61 6.33 4.36 0.74
C ILE A 61 6.50 4.51 2.26
N ARG A 62 7.68 4.16 2.81
CA ARG A 62 7.94 4.04 4.25
C ARG A 62 8.65 5.25 4.87
N GLY A 63 9.19 6.17 4.06
CA GLY A 63 9.92 7.36 4.51
C GLY A 63 9.04 8.60 4.67
N GLY A 64 7.74 8.42 4.96
CA GLY A 64 6.80 9.51 5.25
C GLY A 64 6.24 10.28 4.04
N SER A 65 6.88 10.26 2.87
CA SER A 65 6.39 10.99 1.68
C SER A 65 5.00 10.51 1.23
N LEU A 66 4.77 9.20 1.18
CA LEU A 66 3.45 8.66 0.85
C LEU A 66 2.42 8.95 1.96
N GLU A 67 2.82 8.82 3.22
CA GLU A 67 1.95 9.13 4.37
C GLU A 67 1.47 10.58 4.35
N ASN A 68 2.38 11.54 4.10
CA ASN A 68 2.03 12.94 3.92
C ASN A 68 1.02 13.12 2.78
N SER A 69 1.25 12.48 1.63
CA SER A 69 0.31 12.55 0.50
C SER A 69 -1.06 11.95 0.80
N LEU A 70 -1.13 10.89 1.62
CA LEU A 70 -2.40 10.31 2.07
C LEU A 70 -3.12 11.26 3.02
N ARG A 71 -2.40 11.86 3.97
CA ARG A 71 -2.91 12.85 4.91
C ARG A 71 -3.47 14.09 4.20
N ASP A 72 -2.76 14.62 3.20
CA ASP A 72 -3.21 15.77 2.40
C ASP A 72 -4.50 15.47 1.61
N ARG A 73 -4.78 14.19 1.35
CA ARG A 73 -6.01 13.69 0.71
C ARG A 73 -7.11 13.35 1.72
N GLY A 74 -6.89 13.59 3.02
CA GLY A 74 -7.79 13.22 4.10
C GLY A 74 -7.90 11.72 4.35
N ILE A 75 -6.93 10.91 3.89
CA ILE A 75 -6.90 9.46 4.09
C ILE A 75 -6.08 9.17 5.35
N LYS A 76 -6.75 8.71 6.41
CA LYS A 76 -6.09 8.17 7.60
C LYS A 76 -5.67 6.72 7.32
N SER A 77 -4.40 6.42 7.51
CA SER A 77 -3.87 5.08 7.22
C SER A 77 -2.58 4.78 7.96
N ASN A 78 -2.34 3.50 8.21
CA ASN A 78 -1.03 3.00 8.67
C ASN A 78 -0.27 2.38 7.51
N ILE A 79 1.02 2.69 7.39
CA ILE A 79 1.92 2.07 6.40
C ILE A 79 2.88 1.15 7.14
N LEU A 80 2.86 -0.14 6.81
CA LEU A 80 3.63 -1.16 7.52
C LEU A 80 4.43 -2.03 6.55
N PRO A 81 5.66 -2.46 6.91
CA PRO A 81 6.32 -3.55 6.19
C PRO A 81 5.55 -4.85 6.37
N VAL A 82 5.49 -5.68 5.33
CA VAL A 82 4.85 -6.99 5.46
C VAL A 82 5.77 -7.98 6.17
N LYS A 83 5.31 -8.63 7.24
CA LYS A 83 6.11 -9.58 8.02
C LYS A 83 6.59 -10.74 7.14
N GLY A 84 7.89 -11.04 7.18
CA GLY A 84 8.51 -12.07 6.33
C GLY A 84 8.62 -11.71 4.85
N ASN A 85 8.08 -10.57 4.40
CA ASN A 85 8.21 -10.09 3.01
C ASN A 85 8.69 -8.62 2.98
N PRO A 86 9.99 -8.38 3.22
CA PRO A 86 10.55 -7.03 3.31
C PRO A 86 10.45 -6.19 2.03
N GLY A 87 10.27 -6.82 0.86
CA GLY A 87 9.99 -6.17 -0.43
C GLY A 87 8.54 -5.72 -0.62
N THR A 88 7.73 -5.80 0.44
CA THR A 88 6.30 -5.50 0.37
C THR A 88 5.86 -4.63 1.54
N SER A 89 4.91 -3.74 1.29
CA SER A 89 4.31 -2.89 2.33
C SER A 89 2.79 -2.91 2.24
N GLY A 90 2.11 -2.92 3.39
CA GLY A 90 0.68 -2.71 3.48
C GLY A 90 0.36 -1.24 3.76
N ILE A 91 -0.69 -0.72 3.13
CA ILE A 91 -1.37 0.52 3.52
C ILE A 91 -2.73 0.11 4.02
N LEU A 92 -2.97 0.24 5.32
CA LEU A 92 -4.24 -0.08 5.96
C LEU A 92 -5.02 1.22 6.21
N PHE A 93 -6.23 1.33 5.68
CA PHE A 93 -7.08 2.50 5.88
C PHE A 93 -7.78 2.44 7.25
N LEU A 94 -7.90 3.60 7.92
CA LEU A 94 -8.53 3.74 9.22
C LEU A 94 -9.99 4.24 9.11
N PRO A 95 -10.88 3.85 10.03
CA PRO A 95 -10.63 3.04 11.24
C PRO A 95 -10.50 1.54 10.92
N SER A 96 -9.38 0.94 11.33
CA SER A 96 -9.14 -0.51 11.27
C SER A 96 -8.92 -1.04 12.67
N ASN A 97 -9.30 -2.30 12.92
CA ASN A 97 -9.07 -2.96 14.20
C ASN A 97 -7.56 -2.98 14.55
N GLU A 98 -7.16 -2.64 15.78
CA GLU A 98 -5.74 -2.54 16.18
C GLU A 98 -5.02 -3.89 16.21
N TYR A 99 -5.75 -4.97 16.49
CA TYR A 99 -5.25 -6.37 16.48
C TYR A 99 -4.76 -6.84 15.09
N CYS A 100 -4.97 -6.01 14.08
CA CYS A 100 -4.80 -6.36 12.70
C CYS A 100 -3.40 -6.03 12.15
N LEU A 101 -2.64 -5.23 12.89
CA LEU A 101 -1.33 -4.73 12.48
C LEU A 101 -0.20 -5.76 12.63
N SER A 102 -0.42 -6.85 13.39
CA SER A 102 0.61 -7.85 13.74
C SER A 102 0.92 -8.88 12.65
N GLU A 103 0.08 -8.94 11.61
CA GLU A 103 0.13 -9.97 10.55
C GLU A 103 0.21 -9.41 9.13
N ILE A 104 0.11 -8.09 8.96
CA ILE A 104 0.54 -7.44 7.72
C ILE A 104 2.06 -7.59 7.67
#